data_AF-A0A0K0FQW5-F1
#
_entry.id   AF-A0A0K0FQW5-F1
#
_cell.length_a   1.000
_cell.length_b   1.000
_cell.length_c   1.000
_cell.angle_alpha   90.00
_cell.angle_beta   90.00
_cell.angle_gamma   90.00
#
_symmetry.space_group_name_H-M   'P 1'
#
loop_
_entity.id
_entity.type
_entity.pdbx_description
1 polymer ?
#
loop_
_entity_poly.entity_id
_entity_poly.type
_entity_poly.pdbx_seq_one_letter_code
_entity_poly.pdbx_strand_id
1 'polypeptide(L)'
;MFLITLLTSVNRYIAVKYPLLYEHYFSKSKTIVILLTFIILSTIVGLGNIFFNPEFIELDVFDHFVPYFKSKNVIYYQLFYQILLFGIISISTCTFNVMAILTLKKHNKTGNKYKKELYYIIYSIFIFITLFIVEAYFICKFISLKNKFKLFANISYFLHIVAFDLTTLGDFYFLIYSSSELRKALKTSFGCSEKIKNKVNIKIPYRK
;
A
#
# COMPACT_ATOMS: atom_id res chain seq x y z
N MET A 1 -4.97 3.27 -0.05
CA MET A 1 -4.03 2.30 0.53
C MET A 1 -4.70 0.93 0.75
N PHE A 2 -5.65 0.79 1.69
CA PHE A 2 -6.26 -0.48 2.10
C PHE A 2 -6.74 -1.41 0.99
N LEU A 3 -7.48 -0.86 0.02
CA LEU A 3 -8.00 -1.66 -1.08
C LEU A 3 -6.87 -2.19 -1.98
N ILE A 4 -5.87 -1.36 -2.29
CA ILE A 4 -4.71 -1.80 -3.10
C ILE A 4 -3.88 -2.83 -2.34
N THR A 5 -3.65 -2.65 -1.04
CA THR A 5 -2.93 -3.64 -0.22
C THR A 5 -3.70 -4.96 -0.12
N LEU A 6 -5.05 -4.91 -0.08
CA LEU A 6 -5.89 -6.10 -0.17
C LEU A 6 -5.71 -6.78 -1.54
N LEU A 7 -5.80 -6.02 -2.63
CA LEU A 7 -5.63 -6.56 -3.99
C LEU A 7 -4.28 -7.24 -4.16
N THR A 8 -3.19 -6.62 -3.70
CA THR A 8 -1.86 -7.19 -3.81
C THR A 8 -1.69 -8.44 -2.94
N SER A 9 -2.32 -8.49 -1.76
CA SER A 9 -2.31 -9.69 -0.92
C SER A 9 -3.08 -10.86 -1.54
N VAL A 10 -4.28 -10.61 -2.08
CA VAL A 10 -5.12 -11.59 -2.79
C VAL A 10 -4.41 -12.09 -4.05
N ASN A 11 -3.89 -11.16 -4.87
CA ASN A 11 -3.14 -11.48 -6.08
C ASN A 11 -2.00 -12.45 -5.76
N ARG A 12 -1.16 -12.10 -4.79
CA ARG A 12 -0.02 -12.92 -4.39
C ARG A 12 -0.45 -14.29 -3.87
N TYR A 13 -1.49 -14.35 -3.05
CA TYR A 13 -2.02 -15.62 -2.55
C TYR A 13 -2.47 -16.53 -3.69
N ILE A 14 -3.23 -16.00 -4.66
CA ILE A 14 -3.69 -16.77 -5.82
C ILE A 14 -2.50 -17.20 -6.68
N ALA A 15 -1.54 -16.31 -6.95
CA ALA A 15 -0.36 -16.61 -7.74
C ALA A 15 0.48 -17.74 -7.12
N VAL A 16 0.60 -17.78 -5.80
CA VAL A 16 1.37 -18.81 -5.09
C VAL A 16 0.59 -20.12 -4.96
N LYS A 17 -0.68 -20.07 -4.52
CA LYS A 17 -1.43 -21.29 -4.18
C LYS A 17 -2.15 -21.90 -5.37
N TYR A 18 -2.61 -21.09 -6.31
CA TYR A 18 -3.42 -21.52 -7.46
C TYR A 18 -2.89 -20.93 -8.77
N PRO A 19 -1.63 -21.20 -9.15
CA PRO A 19 -1.00 -20.59 -10.33
C PRO A 19 -1.76 -20.87 -11.63
N LEU A 20 -2.36 -22.05 -11.79
CA LEU A 20 -3.15 -22.42 -12.98
C LEU A 20 -4.47 -21.65 -13.09
N LEU A 21 -5.01 -21.16 -11.97
CA LEU A 21 -6.23 -20.36 -11.96
C LEU A 21 -5.94 -18.85 -12.00
N TYR A 22 -4.66 -18.45 -11.99
CA TYR A 22 -4.27 -17.05 -11.91
C TYR A 22 -4.85 -16.23 -13.06
N GLU A 23 -4.70 -16.69 -14.31
CA GLU A 23 -5.28 -16.00 -15.48
C GLU A 23 -6.80 -15.96 -15.45
N HIS A 24 -7.44 -16.97 -14.86
CA HIS A 24 -8.89 -16.97 -14.69
C HIS A 24 -9.34 -15.85 -13.75
N TYR A 25 -8.64 -15.61 -12.64
CA TYR A 25 -8.99 -14.55 -11.69
C TYR A 25 -8.49 -13.15 -12.11
N PHE A 26 -7.29 -13.06 -12.69
CA PHE A 26 -6.59 -11.83 -13.03
C PHE A 26 -6.38 -11.66 -14.55
N SER A 27 -7.43 -11.96 -15.33
CA SER A 27 -7.43 -11.56 -16.74
C SER A 27 -7.44 -10.03 -16.87
N LYS A 28 -7.02 -9.50 -18.03
CA LYS A 28 -6.95 -8.05 -18.26
C LYS A 28 -8.30 -7.35 -18.02
N SER A 29 -9.39 -7.94 -18.52
CA SER A 29 -10.74 -7.39 -18.34
C SER A 29 -11.20 -7.43 -16.87
N LYS A 30 -11.01 -8.57 -16.18
CA LYS A 30 -11.37 -8.70 -14.76
C LYS A 30 -10.58 -7.76 -13.88
N THR A 31 -9.29 -7.57 -14.16
CA THR A 31 -8.43 -6.63 -13.42
C THR A 31 -8.94 -5.19 -13.57
N ILE A 32 -9.34 -4.77 -14.77
CA ILE A 32 -9.93 -3.45 -15.00
C ILE A 32 -11.23 -3.28 -14.19
N VAL A 33 -12.10 -4.28 -14.21
CA VAL A 33 -13.36 -4.25 -13.44
C VAL A 33 -13.11 -4.15 -11.93
N ILE A 34 -12.15 -4.91 -11.40
CA ILE A 34 -11.76 -4.85 -9.98
C ILE A 34 -11.25 -3.45 -9.62
N LEU A 35 -10.36 -2.87 -10.43
CA LEU A 35 -9.82 -1.54 -10.19
C LEU A 35 -10.90 -0.46 -10.23
N LEU A 36 -11.82 -0.52 -11.21
CA LEU A 36 -12.95 0.38 -11.30
C LEU A 36 -13.86 0.28 -10.07
N THR A 37 -14.14 -0.94 -9.61
CA THR A 37 -14.94 -1.17 -8.40
C THR A 37 -14.29 -0.54 -7.18
N PHE A 38 -12.96 -0.61 -7.06
CA PHE A 38 -12.21 -0.03 -5.95
C PHE A 38 -12.19 1.49 -5.99
N ILE A 39 -12.09 2.08 -7.18
CA ILE A 39 -12.21 3.53 -7.38
C ILE A 39 -13.61 3.98 -6.97
N ILE A 40 -14.67 3.34 -7.48
CA ILE A 40 -16.06 3.67 -7.17
C ILE A 40 -16.31 3.57 -5.65
N LEU A 41 -15.90 2.48 -5.01
CA LEU A 41 -16.05 2.30 -3.56
C LEU A 41 -15.33 3.40 -2.78
N SER A 42 -14.09 3.74 -3.16
CA SER A 42 -13.32 4.81 -2.53
C SER A 42 -13.99 6.16 -2.70
N THR A 43 -14.51 6.45 -3.89
CA THR A 43 -15.25 7.68 -4.20
C THR A 43 -16.54 7.79 -3.40
N ILE A 44 -17.31 6.70 -3.27
CA ILE A 44 -18.54 6.68 -2.46
C ILE A 44 -18.23 7.01 -0.99
N VAL A 45 -17.21 6.36 -0.41
CA VAL A 45 -16.79 6.63 0.97
C VAL A 45 -16.31 8.07 1.13
N GLY A 46 -15.58 8.60 0.15
CA GLY A 46 -15.14 10.00 0.11
C GLY A 46 -16.31 10.98 0.07
N LEU A 47 -17.20 10.83 -0.92
CA LEU A 47 -18.38 11.68 -1.13
C LEU A 47 -19.33 11.68 0.06
N GLY A 48 -19.46 10.56 0.77
CA GLY A 48 -20.26 10.49 1.99
C GLY A 48 -19.82 11.49 3.07
N ASN A 49 -18.55 11.91 3.08
CA ASN A 49 -18.06 12.92 4.02
C ASN A 49 -18.63 14.34 3.77
N ILE A 50 -19.07 14.64 2.54
CA ILE A 50 -19.58 15.98 2.16
C ILE A 50 -20.85 16.32 2.95
N PHE A 51 -21.68 15.32 3.26
CA PHE A 51 -22.93 15.50 4.00
C PHE A 51 -22.73 15.94 5.47
N PHE A 52 -21.51 15.94 5.98
CA PHE A 52 -21.20 16.32 7.37
C PHE A 52 -20.67 17.75 7.52
N ASN A 53 -20.79 18.58 6.49
CA ASN A 53 -20.36 19.98 6.45
C ASN A 53 -18.88 20.14 6.88
N PRO A 54 -17.94 19.68 6.04
CA PRO A 54 -16.52 19.88 6.30
C PRO A 54 -16.16 21.37 6.30
N GLU A 55 -15.35 21.78 7.26
CA GLU A 55 -14.78 23.13 7.39
C GLU A 55 -13.33 23.02 7.85
N PHE A 56 -12.51 24.03 7.55
CA PHE A 56 -11.19 24.15 8.15
C PHE A 56 -11.29 25.03 9.39
N ILE A 57 -10.86 24.50 10.54
CA ILE A 57 -10.76 25.26 11.78
C ILE A 57 -9.30 25.48 12.13
N GLU A 58 -9.01 26.62 12.72
CA GLU A 58 -7.72 26.88 13.37
C GLU A 58 -7.75 26.21 14.75
N LEU A 59 -6.74 25.38 15.02
CA LEU A 59 -6.55 24.77 16.33
C LEU A 59 -5.37 25.45 17.01
N ASP A 60 -5.65 26.19 18.10
CA ASP A 60 -4.65 26.90 18.94
C ASP A 60 -3.48 26.02 19.41
N VAL A 61 -3.60 24.70 19.30
CA VAL A 61 -2.57 23.75 19.74
C VAL A 61 -1.40 23.67 18.76
N PHE A 62 -1.57 24.07 17.50
CA PHE A 62 -0.58 23.79 16.47
C PHE A 62 -0.39 24.86 15.37
N ASP A 63 -0.98 26.05 15.51
CA ASP A 63 -0.92 27.15 14.54
C ASP A 63 -1.17 26.71 13.07
N HIS A 64 -2.06 25.74 12.88
CA HIS A 64 -2.44 25.26 11.55
C HIS A 64 -3.93 24.96 11.41
N PHE A 65 -4.40 25.06 10.17
CA PHE A 65 -5.76 24.71 9.79
C PHE A 65 -5.92 23.19 9.71
N VAL A 66 -6.91 22.66 10.42
CA VAL A 66 -7.24 21.23 10.40
C VAL A 66 -8.64 21.04 9.83
N PRO A 67 -8.86 20.05 8.95
CA PRO A 67 -10.20 19.70 8.51
C PRO A 67 -11.04 19.16 9.67
N TYR A 68 -12.22 19.73 9.84
CA TYR A 68 -13.18 19.42 10.90
C TYR A 68 -14.59 19.25 10.31
N PHE A 69 -15.41 18.43 10.94
CA PHE A 69 -16.81 18.22 10.53
C PHE A 69 -17.73 18.80 11.60
N LYS A 70 -18.64 19.70 11.21
CA LYS A 70 -19.58 20.34 12.16
C LYS A 70 -20.60 19.34 12.72
N SER A 71 -20.98 18.35 11.92
CA SER A 71 -22.05 17.42 12.30
C SER A 71 -21.57 16.37 13.32
N LYS A 72 -22.27 16.25 14.45
CA LYS A 72 -22.01 15.19 15.45
C LYS A 72 -22.23 13.77 14.90
N ASN A 73 -23.08 13.63 13.88
CA ASN A 73 -23.38 12.33 13.27
C ASN A 73 -22.20 11.75 12.48
N VAL A 74 -21.16 12.56 12.22
CA VAL A 74 -19.93 12.12 11.56
C VAL A 74 -19.26 10.96 12.31
N ILE A 75 -19.44 10.89 13.64
CA ILE A 75 -18.85 9.84 14.48
C ILE A 75 -19.36 8.46 14.06
N TYR A 76 -20.67 8.33 13.78
CA TYR A 76 -21.25 7.05 13.35
C TYR A 76 -20.77 6.65 11.97
N TYR A 77 -20.66 7.61 11.05
CA TYR A 77 -20.12 7.37 9.72
C TYR A 77 -18.66 6.92 9.78
N GLN A 78 -17.82 7.64 10.54
CA GLN A 78 -16.42 7.29 10.76
C GLN A 78 -16.25 5.92 11.41
N LEU A 79 -17.06 5.58 12.42
CA LEU A 79 -17.02 4.27 13.04
C LEU A 79 -17.34 3.17 12.02
N PHE A 80 -18.36 3.37 11.19
CA PHE A 80 -18.72 2.42 10.14
C PHE A 80 -17.59 2.19 9.14
N TYR A 81 -17.06 3.23 8.49
CA TYR A 81 -16.08 3.01 7.43
C TYR A 81 -14.64 2.80 7.94
N GLN A 82 -14.23 3.43 9.05
CA GLN A 82 -12.86 3.29 9.57
C GLN A 82 -12.69 2.01 10.38
N ILE A 83 -13.63 1.68 11.26
CA ILE A 83 -13.46 0.51 12.14
C ILE A 83 -14.02 -0.74 11.47
N LEU A 84 -15.26 -0.69 10.96
CA LEU A 84 -15.85 -1.90 10.38
C LEU A 84 -15.30 -2.20 8.99
N LEU A 85 -15.45 -1.27 8.04
CA LEU A 85 -15.04 -1.55 6.65
C LEU A 85 -13.52 -1.73 6.52
N PHE A 86 -12.71 -0.77 7.01
CA PHE A 86 -11.26 -0.91 6.92
C PHE A 86 -10.71 -1.99 7.85
N GLY A 87 -11.31 -2.23 9.02
CA GLY A 87 -10.93 -3.36 9.88
C GLY A 87 -11.13 -4.71 9.20
N ILE A 88 -12.27 -4.94 8.53
CA ILE A 88 -12.51 -6.16 7.74
C ILE A 88 -11.48 -6.30 6.61
N ILE A 89 -11.19 -5.21 5.90
CA ILE A 89 -10.18 -5.20 4.83
C ILE A 89 -8.79 -5.51 5.39
N SER A 90 -8.43 -4.95 6.55
CA SER A 90 -7.16 -5.15 7.24
C SER A 90 -6.99 -6.62 7.64
N ILE A 91 -7.99 -7.21 8.30
CA ILE A 91 -8.01 -8.64 8.67
C ILE A 91 -7.90 -9.51 7.41
N SER A 92 -8.65 -9.20 6.36
CA SER A 92 -8.60 -9.93 5.09
C SER A 92 -7.21 -9.86 4.46
N THR A 93 -6.57 -8.68 4.47
CA THR A 93 -5.23 -8.48 3.93
C THR A 93 -4.19 -9.30 4.70
N CYS A 94 -4.27 -9.28 6.04
CA CYS A 94 -3.39 -10.05 6.91
C CYS A 94 -3.56 -11.56 6.69
N THR A 95 -4.80 -12.06 6.59
CA THR A 95 -5.05 -13.49 6.36
C THR A 95 -4.51 -13.96 5.01
N PHE A 96 -4.72 -13.22 3.91
CA PHE A 96 -4.15 -13.57 2.61
C PHE A 96 -2.62 -13.54 2.60
N ASN A 97 -2.00 -12.54 3.24
CA ASN A 97 -0.55 -12.47 3.37
C ASN A 97 0.03 -13.65 4.15
N VAL A 98 -0.59 -14.04 5.27
CA VAL A 98 -0.19 -15.21 6.06
C VAL A 98 -0.33 -16.50 5.24
N MET A 99 -1.47 -16.68 4.56
CA MET A 99 -1.71 -17.85 3.71
C MET A 99 -0.69 -17.95 2.56
N ALA A 100 -0.32 -16.83 1.95
CA ALA A 100 0.71 -16.79 0.93
C ALA A 100 2.08 -17.22 1.48
N ILE A 101 2.48 -16.72 2.66
CA ILE A 101 3.74 -17.08 3.32
C ILE A 101 3.78 -18.57 3.67
N LEU A 102 2.70 -19.10 4.27
CA LEU A 102 2.61 -20.53 4.62
C LEU A 102 2.74 -21.43 3.39
N THR A 103 2.11 -21.03 2.28
CA THR A 103 2.18 -21.76 1.02
C THR A 103 3.59 -21.70 0.42
N LEU A 104 4.23 -20.52 0.39
CA LEU A 104 5.63 -20.36 -0.04
C LEU A 104 6.58 -21.24 0.80
N LYS A 105 6.42 -21.25 2.13
CA LYS A 105 7.24 -22.07 3.03
C LYS A 105 7.11 -23.57 2.74
N LYS A 106 5.92 -24.03 2.31
CA LYS A 106 5.71 -25.42 1.89
C LYS A 106 6.50 -25.76 0.62
N HIS A 107 6.56 -24.84 -0.35
CA HIS A 107 7.29 -25.03 -1.61
C HIS A 107 8.82 -24.90 -1.47
N ASN A 108 9.30 -24.04 -0.55
CA ASN A 108 10.73 -23.82 -0.31
C ASN A 108 11.49 -25.02 0.26
N LYS A 109 10.80 -26.07 0.73
CA LYS A 109 11.45 -27.33 1.10
C LYS A 109 12.08 -28.06 -0.10
N THR A 110 11.86 -27.57 -1.33
CA THR A 110 12.12 -28.32 -2.58
C THR A 110 13.02 -27.58 -3.60
N GLY A 111 13.62 -26.42 -3.29
CA GLY A 111 14.53 -25.77 -4.24
C GLY A 111 15.16 -24.43 -3.83
N ASN A 112 16.15 -23.97 -4.60
CA ASN A 112 17.07 -22.87 -4.28
C ASN A 112 16.59 -21.45 -4.73
N LYS A 113 15.26 -21.22 -4.85
CA LYS A 113 14.66 -19.94 -5.35
C LYS A 113 14.41 -18.88 -4.24
N TYR A 114 15.11 -19.00 -3.12
CA TYR A 114 14.87 -18.28 -1.86
C TYR A 114 14.84 -16.72 -1.95
N LYS A 115 15.64 -16.11 -2.83
CA LYS A 115 15.88 -14.65 -2.79
C LYS A 115 14.67 -13.79 -3.17
N LYS A 116 13.86 -14.20 -4.17
CA LYS A 116 12.64 -13.44 -4.55
C LYS A 116 11.53 -13.60 -3.51
N GLU A 117 11.42 -14.78 -2.94
CA GLU A 117 10.40 -15.11 -1.95
C GLU A 117 10.63 -14.36 -0.63
N LEU A 118 11.90 -14.16 -0.26
CA LEU A 118 12.28 -13.33 0.89
C LEU A 118 11.72 -11.90 0.78
N TYR A 119 11.80 -11.25 -0.39
CA TYR A 119 11.24 -9.92 -0.58
C TYR A 119 9.73 -9.87 -0.35
N TYR A 120 9.00 -10.92 -0.77
CA TYR A 120 7.56 -11.00 -0.52
C TYR A 120 7.22 -11.21 0.96
N ILE A 121 8.03 -11.97 1.69
CA ILE A 121 7.87 -12.14 3.14
C ILE A 121 8.12 -10.81 3.85
N ILE A 122 9.23 -10.13 3.52
CA ILE A 122 9.55 -8.81 4.07
C ILE A 122 8.43 -7.81 3.78
N TYR A 123 7.91 -7.78 2.56
CA TYR A 123 6.80 -6.90 2.19
C TYR A 123 5.51 -7.23 2.98
N SER A 124 5.21 -8.51 3.19
CA SER A 124 4.06 -8.89 4.03
C SER A 124 4.20 -8.44 5.48
N ILE A 125 5.40 -8.52 6.06
CA ILE A 125 5.69 -8.02 7.41
C ILE A 125 5.54 -6.50 7.45
N PHE A 126 6.07 -5.80 6.44
CA PHE A 126 5.91 -4.37 6.30
C PHE A 126 4.42 -3.98 6.28
N ILE A 127 3.60 -4.64 5.45
CA ILE A 127 2.15 -4.40 5.39
C ILE A 127 1.46 -4.69 6.73
N PHE A 128 1.87 -5.73 7.45
CA PHE A 128 1.31 -6.02 8.77
C PHE A 128 1.59 -4.89 9.77
N ILE A 129 2.83 -4.39 9.80
CA ILE A 129 3.22 -3.28 10.67
C ILE A 129 2.46 -2.01 10.28
N THR A 130 2.38 -1.66 9.01
CA THR A 130 1.71 -0.42 8.57
C THR A 130 0.21 -0.47 8.82
N LEU A 131 -0.46 -1.61 8.57
CA LEU A 131 -1.87 -1.79 8.92
C LEU A 131 -2.09 -1.65 10.44
N PHE A 132 -1.21 -2.20 11.27
CA PHE A 132 -1.31 -2.03 12.72
C PHE A 132 -1.19 -0.55 13.15
N ILE A 133 -0.25 0.20 12.55
CA ILE A 133 -0.09 1.64 12.82
C ILE A 133 -1.33 2.43 12.37
N VAL A 134 -1.95 2.08 11.24
CA VAL A 134 -3.21 2.69 10.81
C VAL A 134 -4.32 2.44 11.84
N GLU A 135 -4.51 1.20 12.28
CA GLU A 135 -5.59 0.89 13.24
C GLU A 135 -5.37 1.66 14.55
N ALA A 136 -4.12 1.74 15.01
CA ALA A 136 -3.74 2.56 16.15
C ALA A 136 -4.05 4.06 15.92
N TYR A 137 -3.80 4.58 14.71
CA TYR A 137 -4.19 5.93 14.31
C TYR A 137 -5.70 6.15 14.44
N PHE A 138 -6.52 5.26 13.90
CA PHE A 138 -7.99 5.39 13.97
C PHE A 138 -8.49 5.36 15.41
N ILE A 139 -7.96 4.47 16.24
CA ILE A 139 -8.32 4.39 17.67
C ILE A 139 -7.92 5.68 18.40
N CYS A 140 -6.69 6.15 18.23
CA CYS A 140 -6.22 7.39 18.87
C CYS A 140 -7.03 8.61 18.43
N LYS A 141 -7.33 8.71 17.13
CA LYS A 141 -8.17 9.78 16.57
C LYS A 141 -9.58 9.74 17.16
N PHE A 142 -10.19 8.56 17.27
CA PHE A 142 -11.52 8.39 17.85
C PHE A 142 -11.56 8.80 19.33
N ILE A 143 -10.57 8.37 20.12
CA ILE A 143 -10.44 8.76 21.55
C ILE A 143 -10.25 10.27 21.67
N SER A 144 -9.40 10.86 20.84
CA SER A 144 -9.16 12.31 20.80
C SER A 144 -10.45 13.09 20.50
N LEU A 145 -11.22 12.67 19.49
CA LEU A 145 -12.49 13.29 19.12
C LEU A 145 -13.54 13.23 20.24
N LYS A 146 -13.62 12.10 20.96
CA LYS A 146 -14.61 11.91 22.03
C LYS A 146 -14.25 12.66 23.31
N ASN A 147 -12.99 12.59 23.73
CA ASN A 147 -12.55 13.04 25.06
C ASN A 147 -11.76 14.36 25.05
N LYS A 148 -11.44 14.92 23.87
CA LYS A 148 -10.65 16.15 23.67
C LYS A 148 -9.27 16.12 24.35
N PHE A 149 -8.69 14.93 24.56
CA PHE A 149 -7.37 14.80 25.15
C PHE A 149 -6.26 15.20 24.16
N LYS A 150 -5.54 16.29 24.46
CA LYS A 150 -4.45 16.81 23.62
C LYS A 150 -3.36 15.77 23.31
N LEU A 151 -3.03 14.90 24.27
CA LEU A 151 -2.04 13.83 24.08
C LEU A 151 -2.39 12.91 22.90
N PHE A 152 -3.64 12.43 22.83
CA PHE A 152 -4.09 11.55 21.77
C PHE A 152 -4.18 12.27 20.42
N ALA A 153 -4.44 13.58 20.42
CA ALA A 153 -4.36 14.40 19.21
C ALA A 153 -2.93 14.40 18.63
N ASN A 154 -1.92 14.70 19.46
CA ASN A 154 -0.52 14.70 19.05
C ASN A 154 -0.07 13.32 18.54
N ILE A 155 -0.41 12.25 19.27
CA ILE A 155 -0.11 10.87 18.87
C ILE A 155 -0.79 10.55 17.54
N SER A 156 -2.06 10.91 17.36
CA SER A 156 -2.78 10.66 16.11
C SER A 156 -2.15 11.41 14.93
N TYR A 157 -1.65 12.63 15.13
CA TYR A 157 -0.95 13.38 14.09
C TYR A 157 0.35 12.68 13.69
N PHE A 158 1.18 12.28 14.66
CA PHE A 158 2.39 11.54 14.38
C PHE A 158 2.11 10.21 13.66
N LEU A 159 1.13 9.44 14.16
CA LEU A 159 0.73 8.17 13.55
C LEU A 159 0.17 8.39 12.14
N HIS A 160 -0.49 9.51 11.84
CA HIS A 160 -0.95 9.82 10.49
C HIS A 160 0.22 9.87 9.50
N ILE A 161 1.25 10.66 9.81
CA ILE A 161 2.44 10.80 8.96
C ILE A 161 3.10 9.43 8.76
N VAL A 162 3.30 8.68 9.84
CA VAL A 162 3.94 7.35 9.77
C VAL A 162 3.05 6.35 9.01
N ALA A 163 1.74 6.36 9.22
CA ALA A 163 0.82 5.39 8.63
C ALA A 163 0.62 5.61 7.13
N PHE A 164 0.57 6.85 6.67
CA PHE A 164 0.19 7.15 5.29
C PHE A 164 1.39 7.53 4.41
N ASP A 165 2.28 8.41 4.88
CA ASP A 165 3.39 8.89 4.06
C ASP A 165 4.52 7.84 3.98
N LEU A 166 4.92 7.28 5.13
CA LEU A 166 5.95 6.23 5.13
C LEU A 166 5.45 4.98 4.41
N THR A 167 4.16 4.64 4.52
CA THR A 167 3.61 3.47 3.84
C THR A 167 3.57 3.66 2.34
N THR A 168 3.13 4.82 1.84
CA THR A 168 3.12 5.09 0.40
C THR A 168 4.53 5.12 -0.20
N LEU A 169 5.51 5.70 0.51
CA LEU A 169 6.92 5.63 0.12
C LEU A 169 7.43 4.19 0.12
N GLY A 170 7.13 3.43 1.18
CA GLY A 170 7.52 2.02 1.28
C GLY A 170 6.95 1.19 0.15
N ASP A 171 5.64 1.28 -0.12
CA ASP A 171 4.96 0.60 -1.22
C ASP A 171 5.61 0.91 -2.57
N PHE A 172 5.97 2.17 -2.81
CA PHE A 172 6.67 2.60 -4.01
C PHE A 172 8.03 1.87 -4.17
N TYR A 173 8.86 1.86 -3.12
CA TYR A 173 10.14 1.17 -3.18
C TYR A 173 9.99 -0.35 -3.31
N PHE A 174 9.05 -0.96 -2.59
CA PHE A 174 8.78 -2.39 -2.70
C PHE A 174 8.34 -2.78 -4.12
N LEU A 175 7.57 -1.94 -4.81
CA LEU A 175 7.20 -2.14 -6.21
C LEU A 175 8.44 -2.19 -7.12
N ILE A 176 9.36 -1.22 -6.95
CA ILE A 176 10.63 -1.16 -7.69
C ILE A 176 11.49 -2.40 -7.38
N TYR A 177 11.64 -2.78 -6.12
CA TYR A 177 12.44 -3.95 -5.76
C TYR A 177 11.81 -5.28 -6.19
N SER A 178 10.50 -5.32 -6.39
CA SER A 178 9.81 -6.54 -6.82
C SER A 178 9.80 -6.74 -8.35
N SER A 179 9.71 -5.66 -9.15
CA SER A 179 9.66 -5.75 -10.63
C SER A 179 11.02 -5.51 -11.29
N SER A 180 11.50 -6.51 -12.03
CA SER A 180 12.69 -6.37 -12.88
C SER A 180 12.48 -5.42 -14.06
N GLU A 181 11.27 -5.43 -14.61
CA GLU A 181 10.85 -4.63 -15.76
C GLU A 181 10.84 -3.16 -15.38
N LEU A 182 10.22 -2.83 -14.24
CA LEU A 182 10.16 -1.46 -13.73
C LEU A 182 11.57 -0.93 -13.44
N ARG A 183 12.45 -1.72 -12.81
CA ARG A 183 13.85 -1.31 -12.61
C ARG A 183 14.59 -1.04 -13.92
N LYS A 184 14.36 -1.85 -14.95
CA LYS A 184 14.98 -1.65 -16.27
C LYS A 184 14.45 -0.37 -16.91
N ALA A 185 13.13 -0.17 -16.90
CA ALA A 185 12.47 1.01 -17.45
C ALA A 185 12.95 2.30 -16.75
N LEU A 186 13.04 2.30 -15.43
CA LEU A 186 13.59 3.43 -14.68
C LEU A 186 15.05 3.71 -15.06
N LYS A 187 15.90 2.67 -15.18
CA LYS A 187 17.30 2.85 -15.61
C LYS A 187 17.43 3.42 -17.02
N THR A 188 16.54 3.05 -17.94
CA THR A 188 16.53 3.59 -19.31
C THR A 188 16.00 5.02 -19.35
N SER A 189 14.91 5.31 -18.65
CA SER A 189 14.28 6.65 -18.65
C SER A 189 15.10 7.70 -17.91
N PHE A 190 15.80 7.33 -16.83
CA PHE A 190 16.67 8.23 -16.07
C PHE A 190 18.14 8.23 -16.54
N GLY A 191 18.43 7.66 -17.72
CA GLY A 191 19.73 7.81 -18.38
C GLY A 191 20.91 7.03 -17.77
N CYS A 192 20.71 6.19 -16.76
CA CYS A 192 21.80 5.43 -16.14
C CYS A 192 22.30 4.22 -16.96
N SER A 193 21.77 3.98 -18.17
CA SER A 193 22.11 2.79 -18.95
C SER A 193 22.04 3.00 -20.47
N GLU A 194 22.65 4.06 -20.98
CA GLU A 194 23.31 3.95 -22.28
C GLU A 194 24.80 3.77 -22.05
N LYS A 195 25.24 2.51 -21.88
CA LYS A 195 26.60 2.18 -22.28
C LYS A 195 26.64 2.39 -23.79
N ILE A 196 27.14 3.56 -24.20
CA ILE A 196 27.54 3.87 -25.57
C ILE A 196 28.41 2.70 -26.05
N LYS A 197 27.82 1.79 -26.85
CA LYS A 197 28.57 0.75 -27.56
C LYS A 197 29.22 1.40 -28.78
N ASN A 198 30.13 2.35 -28.55
CA ASN A 198 31.06 2.74 -29.60
C ASN A 198 32.03 1.58 -29.77
N LYS A 199 31.73 0.66 -30.68
CA LYS A 199 32.73 -0.24 -31.25
C LYS A 199 33.73 0.64 -32.01
N VAL A 200 34.74 1.13 -31.31
CA VAL A 200 35.90 1.75 -31.96
C VAL A 200 36.70 0.61 -32.58
N ASN A 201 36.53 0.39 -33.89
CA ASN A 201 37.42 -0.47 -34.66
C ASN A 201 38.77 0.25 -34.80
N ILE A 202 39.65 0.07 -33.81
CA ILE A 202 41.04 0.49 -33.95
C ILE A 202 41.69 -0.51 -34.92
N LYS A 203 41.82 -0.12 -36.19
CA LYS A 203 42.74 -0.79 -37.11
C LYS A 203 44.15 -0.51 -36.59
N ILE A 204 44.80 -1.53 -36.00
CA ILE A 204 46.22 -1.47 -35.66
C ILE A 204 46.99 -1.70 -36.97
N PRO A 205 47.70 -0.71 -37.53
CA PRO A 205 48.56 -0.95 -38.66
C PRO A 205 49.80 -1.72 -38.18
N TYR A 206 49.94 -2.97 -38.62
CA TYR A 206 51.20 -3.69 -38.51
C TYR A 206 52.25 -2.99 -39.38
N ARG A 207 53.32 -2.48 -38.76
CA ARG A 207 54.54 -2.08 -39.46
C ARG A 207 55.27 -3.35 -39.91
N LYS A 208 55.55 -3.45 -41.21
CA LYS A 208 56.43 -4.46 -41.82
C LYS A 208 57.88 -4.23 -41.41
#